data_AF-T0KR60-F1
#
_entry.id   AF-T0KR60-F1
#
_cell.length_a   1.000
_cell.length_b   1.000
_cell.length_c   1.000
_cell.angle_alpha   90.00
_cell.angle_beta   90.00
_cell.angle_gamma   90.00
#
_symmetry.space_group_name_H-M   'P 1'
#
loop_
_entity.id
_entity.type
_entity.pdbx_description
1 polymer ?
#
loop_
_entity_poly.entity_id
_entity_poly.type
_entity_poly.pdbx_seq_one_letter_code
_entity_poly.pdbx_strand_id
1 'polypeptide(L)'
;MEALARENPQFVLPVPHESQGAEIHFLQWVFDAASKTATVMFTQLAEFKARGEYAQPHTTVTHHTDLADERGLVLMHGKLSEDRGVKSEHAQWLVMCLQRFYGEAEGKERAAERKKLLEWFRTGDPRFSVEKLMEEAERIG
;
A
#
# COMPACT_ATOMS: atom_id res chain seq x y z
N MET A 1 -5.53 -11.14 -3.07
CA MET A 1 -5.24 -9.79 -2.53
C MET A 1 -5.92 -9.57 -1.19
N GLU A 2 -7.25 -9.62 -1.10
CA GLU A 2 -7.97 -9.26 0.14
C GLU A 2 -7.57 -10.09 1.38
N ALA A 3 -7.48 -11.43 1.28
CA ALA A 3 -7.07 -12.27 2.41
C ALA A 3 -5.71 -11.85 2.99
N LEU A 4 -4.73 -11.60 2.10
CA LEU A 4 -3.40 -11.14 2.48
C LEU A 4 -3.43 -9.72 3.10
N ALA A 5 -4.31 -8.85 2.61
CA ALA A 5 -4.53 -7.51 3.15
C ALA A 5 -5.17 -7.55 4.55
N ARG A 6 -6.07 -8.50 4.81
CA ARG A 6 -6.65 -8.71 6.15
C ARG A 6 -5.63 -9.24 7.14
N GLU A 7 -4.76 -10.14 6.70
CA GLU A 7 -3.65 -10.65 7.52
C GLU A 7 -2.60 -9.57 7.77
N ASN A 8 -2.31 -8.72 6.79
CA ASN A 8 -1.27 -7.68 6.85
C ASN A 8 -1.88 -6.30 6.52
N PRO A 9 -2.70 -5.74 7.43
CA PRO A 9 -3.46 -4.51 7.15
C PRO A 9 -2.59 -3.25 7.19
N GLN A 10 -1.35 -3.36 7.66
CA GLN A 10 -0.43 -2.24 7.77
C GLN A 10 0.89 -2.59 7.11
N PHE A 11 1.44 -1.64 6.36
CA PHE A 11 2.74 -1.78 5.72
C PHE A 11 3.40 -0.42 5.49
N VAL A 12 4.60 -0.43 4.94
CA VAL A 12 5.28 0.77 4.45
C VAL A 12 5.67 0.59 3.00
N LEU A 13 5.54 1.65 2.21
CA LEU A 13 5.91 1.66 0.81
C LEU A 13 6.82 2.84 0.52
N PRO A 14 7.84 2.65 -0.33
CA PRO A 14 8.72 3.74 -0.71
C PRO A 14 8.20 4.49 -1.93
N VAL A 15 8.43 5.79 -1.96
CA VAL A 15 8.34 6.65 -3.14
C VAL A 15 9.75 7.18 -3.43
N PRO A 16 10.37 6.80 -4.56
CA PRO A 16 11.71 7.28 -4.90
C PRO A 16 11.68 8.77 -5.27
N HIS A 17 12.65 9.52 -4.76
CA HIS A 17 12.94 10.91 -5.11
C HIS A 17 14.35 11.02 -5.66
N GLU A 18 14.49 11.60 -6.85
CA GLU A 18 15.76 11.64 -7.60
C GLU A 18 16.94 12.23 -6.82
N SER A 19 16.68 13.16 -5.89
CA SER A 19 17.73 13.88 -5.15
C SER A 19 17.74 13.65 -3.64
N GLN A 20 16.77 12.92 -3.08
CA GLN A 20 16.57 12.79 -1.62
C GLN A 20 16.50 11.33 -1.14
N GLY A 21 16.71 10.36 -2.03
CA GLY A 21 16.52 8.94 -1.71
C GLY A 21 15.04 8.58 -1.76
N ALA A 22 14.58 7.69 -0.88
CA ALA A 22 13.19 7.27 -0.85
C ALA A 22 12.43 7.89 0.32
N GLU A 23 11.25 8.44 0.04
CA GLU A 23 10.30 8.82 1.06
C GLU A 23 9.43 7.61 1.42
N ILE A 24 9.31 7.31 2.71
CA ILE A 24 8.50 6.18 3.16
C ILE A 24 7.09 6.66 3.50
N HIS A 25 6.10 5.95 2.95
CA HIS A 25 4.70 6.16 3.21
C HIS A 25 4.13 4.97 3.97
N PHE A 26 3.36 5.27 5.01
CA PHE A 26 2.59 4.29 5.75
C PHE A 26 1.31 3.94 5.00
N LEU A 27 1.06 2.64 4.87
CA LEU A 27 -0.12 2.06 4.24
C LEU A 27 -1.01 1.45 5.32
N GLN A 28 -2.30 1.75 5.29
CA GLN A 28 -3.30 1.13 6.16
C GLN A 28 -4.54 0.68 5.39
N TRP A 29 -4.94 -0.56 5.58
CA TRP A 29 -6.21 -1.11 5.10
C TRP A 29 -7.32 -0.91 6.13
N VAL A 30 -8.49 -0.53 5.65
CA VAL A 30 -9.75 -0.47 6.38
C VAL A 30 -10.79 -1.25 5.59
N PHE A 31 -11.45 -2.20 6.26
CA PHE A 31 -12.46 -3.05 5.65
C PHE A 31 -13.82 -2.73 6.24
N ASP A 32 -14.80 -2.48 5.40
CA ASP A 32 -16.19 -2.28 5.80
C ASP A 32 -17.10 -3.28 5.08
N ALA A 33 -17.58 -4.25 5.85
CA ALA A 33 -18.48 -5.29 5.35
C ALA A 33 -19.87 -4.73 4.99
N ALA A 34 -20.33 -3.68 5.66
CA ALA A 34 -21.66 -3.12 5.43
C ALA A 34 -21.74 -2.42 4.07
N SER A 35 -20.72 -1.64 3.72
CA SER A 35 -20.63 -1.00 2.40
C SER A 35 -19.97 -1.87 1.32
N LYS A 36 -19.50 -3.08 1.66
CA LYS A 36 -18.71 -3.96 0.78
C LYS A 36 -17.50 -3.23 0.19
N THR A 37 -16.74 -2.56 1.05
CA THR A 37 -15.55 -1.80 0.63
C THR A 37 -14.29 -2.22 1.36
N ALA A 38 -13.16 -2.10 0.64
CA ALA A 38 -11.82 -2.19 1.19
C ALA A 38 -11.04 -0.93 0.79
N THR A 39 -10.74 -0.10 1.77
CA THR A 39 -10.08 1.19 1.58
C THR A 39 -8.62 1.12 2.03
N VAL A 40 -7.71 1.61 1.19
CA VAL A 40 -6.30 1.83 1.53
C VAL A 40 -6.07 3.32 1.75
N MET A 41 -5.38 3.64 2.84
CA MET A 41 -4.93 4.99 3.15
C MET A 41 -3.41 5.03 3.08
N PHE A 42 -2.88 6.05 2.41
CA PHE A 42 -1.45 6.34 2.36
C PHE A 42 -1.18 7.65 3.09
N THR A 43 -0.24 7.60 4.02
CA THR A 43 0.18 8.73 4.87
C THR A 43 1.69 8.81 4.85
N GLN A 44 2.28 10.00 4.71
CA GLN A 44 3.73 10.15 4.86
C GLN A 44 4.17 9.67 6.24
N LEU A 45 5.20 8.83 6.32
CA LEU A 45 5.64 8.27 7.60
C LEU A 45 6.12 9.38 8.56
N ALA A 46 6.72 10.45 8.03
CA ALA A 46 7.11 11.62 8.82
C ALA A 46 5.90 12.31 9.47
N GLU A 47 4.82 12.51 8.72
CA GLU A 47 3.55 13.06 9.25
C GLU A 47 2.93 12.13 10.28
N PHE A 48 2.91 10.82 10.01
CA PHE A 48 2.40 9.83 10.96
C PHE A 48 3.18 9.83 12.27
N LYS A 49 4.52 9.90 12.21
CA LYS A 49 5.37 10.01 13.40
C LYS A 49 5.16 11.32 14.16
N ALA A 50 4.87 12.42 13.46
CA ALA A 50 4.65 13.72 14.07
C ALA A 50 3.28 13.87 14.74
N ARG A 51 2.23 13.25 14.18
CA ARG A 51 0.83 13.49 14.58
C ARG A 51 0.08 12.27 15.10
N GLY A 52 0.64 11.07 14.97
CA GLY A 52 0.02 9.81 15.40
C GLY A 52 -1.37 9.63 14.80
N GLU A 53 -2.36 9.42 15.66
CA GLU A 53 -3.77 9.21 15.28
C GLU A 53 -4.41 10.39 14.55
N TYR A 54 -3.85 11.60 14.67
CA TYR A 54 -4.32 12.79 13.97
C TYR A 54 -3.68 12.98 12.60
N ALA A 55 -2.78 12.08 12.19
CA ALA A 55 -2.18 12.12 10.88
C ALA A 55 -3.23 11.87 9.80
N GLN A 56 -3.37 12.82 8.89
CA GLN A 56 -4.35 12.73 7.82
C GLN A 56 -3.71 12.07 6.59
N PRO A 57 -4.32 11.06 5.95
CA PRO A 57 -3.78 10.49 4.73
C PRO A 57 -3.76 11.53 3.61
N HIS A 58 -2.75 11.44 2.74
CA HIS A 58 -2.70 12.25 1.52
C HIS A 58 -3.45 11.55 0.38
N THR A 59 -3.51 10.21 0.38
CA THR A 59 -4.18 9.44 -0.66
C THR A 59 -5.05 8.36 -0.04
N THR A 60 -6.27 8.21 -0.55
CA THR A 60 -7.20 7.15 -0.18
C THR A 60 -7.65 6.42 -1.43
N VAL A 61 -7.65 5.09 -1.42
CA VAL A 61 -8.09 4.24 -2.54
C VAL A 61 -9.11 3.23 -2.05
N THR A 62 -10.35 3.35 -2.50
CA THR A 62 -11.45 2.48 -2.11
C THR A 62 -11.74 1.47 -3.22
N HIS A 63 -11.76 0.19 -2.85
CA HIS A 63 -12.19 -0.92 -3.70
C HIS A 63 -13.63 -1.28 -3.32
N HIS A 64 -14.54 -1.21 -4.27
CA HIS A 64 -15.93 -1.62 -4.16
C HIS A 64 -16.07 -3.05 -4.69
N THR A 65 -16.46 -3.98 -3.81
CA THR A 65 -16.49 -5.42 -4.10
C THR A 65 -17.91 -5.96 -4.30
N ASP A 66 -18.91 -5.08 -4.33
CA ASP A 66 -20.32 -5.43 -4.53
C ASP A 66 -20.61 -6.16 -5.84
N LEU A 67 -19.83 -5.88 -6.89
CA LEU A 67 -19.93 -6.53 -8.20
C LEU A 67 -18.98 -7.74 -8.36
N ALA A 68 -18.18 -8.08 -7.35
CA ALA A 68 -17.13 -9.09 -7.48
C ALA A 68 -17.72 -10.49 -7.72
N ASP A 69 -18.70 -10.89 -6.92
CA ASP A 69 -19.32 -12.22 -7.02
C ASP A 69 -20.20 -12.36 -8.26
N GLU A 70 -20.94 -11.29 -8.61
CA GLU A 70 -21.91 -11.32 -9.71
C GLU A 70 -21.28 -11.11 -11.09
N ARG A 71 -20.23 -10.27 -11.18
CA ARG A 71 -19.65 -9.81 -12.45
C ARG A 71 -18.15 -10.04 -12.56
N GLY A 72 -17.50 -10.57 -11.52
CA GLY A 72 -16.04 -10.73 -11.49
C GLY A 72 -15.30 -9.39 -11.52
N LEU A 73 -15.95 -8.29 -11.10
CA LEU A 73 -15.43 -6.93 -11.28
C LEU A 73 -15.36 -6.20 -9.93
N VAL A 74 -14.24 -5.51 -9.70
CA VAL A 74 -14.02 -4.64 -8.54
C VAL A 74 -13.77 -3.22 -9.08
N LEU A 75 -14.56 -2.26 -8.61
CA LEU A 75 -14.37 -0.85 -8.96
C LEU A 75 -13.41 -0.22 -7.97
N MET A 76 -12.45 0.56 -8.48
CA MET A 76 -11.49 1.28 -7.65
C MET A 76 -11.69 2.79 -7.83
N HIS A 77 -11.77 3.52 -6.72
CA HIS A 77 -11.82 4.98 -6.69
C HIS A 77 -10.70 5.52 -5.80
N GLY A 78 -9.83 6.36 -6.37
CA GLY A 78 -8.75 7.04 -5.66
C GLY A 78 -9.04 8.52 -5.45
N LYS A 79 -8.77 9.02 -4.24
CA LYS A 79 -8.80 10.44 -3.89
C LYS A 79 -7.42 10.89 -3.40
N LEU A 80 -6.94 11.99 -3.96
CA LEU A 80 -5.73 12.68 -3.52
C LEU A 80 -6.14 13.97 -2.82
N SER A 81 -5.61 14.21 -1.62
CA SER A 81 -5.78 15.46 -0.89
C SER A 81 -4.87 16.53 -1.48
N GLU A 82 -5.46 17.66 -1.87
CA GLU A 82 -4.71 18.86 -2.25
C GLU A 82 -3.89 19.35 -1.03
N ASP A 83 -2.76 20.02 -1.28
CA ASP A 83 -1.90 20.65 -0.27
C ASP A 83 -1.15 19.73 0.73
N ARG A 84 -0.98 18.44 0.42
CA ARG A 84 -0.22 17.50 1.30
C ARG A 84 1.16 17.12 0.76
N GLY A 85 1.68 17.88 -0.21
CA GLY A 85 3.04 17.69 -0.74
C GLY A 85 3.24 16.43 -1.59
N VAL A 86 2.17 15.74 -1.98
CA VAL A 86 2.21 14.52 -2.78
C VAL A 86 1.63 14.79 -4.16
N LYS A 87 2.38 14.42 -5.21
CA LYS A 87 1.94 14.55 -6.60
C LYS A 87 1.11 13.33 -7.02
N SER A 88 0.32 13.46 -8.09
CA SER A 88 -0.47 12.35 -8.63
C SER A 88 0.37 11.15 -9.02
N GLU A 89 1.60 11.36 -9.50
CA GLU A 89 2.53 10.30 -9.90
C GLU A 89 2.96 9.46 -8.68
N HIS A 90 3.14 10.08 -7.52
CA HIS A 90 3.46 9.37 -6.28
C HIS A 90 2.28 8.49 -5.82
N ALA A 91 1.05 9.00 -5.95
CA ALA A 91 -0.15 8.23 -5.63
C ALA A 91 -0.29 7.02 -6.57
N GLN A 92 -0.05 7.20 -7.87
CA GLN A 92 -0.05 6.10 -8.84
C GLN A 92 1.04 5.07 -8.52
N TRP A 93 2.25 5.52 -8.20
CA TRP A 93 3.36 4.66 -7.77
C TRP A 93 2.99 3.82 -6.55
N LEU A 94 2.43 4.45 -5.51
CA LEU A 94 2.00 3.74 -4.30
C LEU A 94 0.93 2.68 -4.59
N VAL A 95 0.00 2.94 -5.51
CA VAL A 95 -1.00 1.96 -5.95
C VAL A 95 -0.36 0.80 -6.71
N MET A 96 0.63 1.07 -7.57
CA MET A 96 1.39 0.01 -8.26
C MET A 96 2.17 -0.86 -7.26
N CYS A 97 2.85 -0.24 -6.29
CA CYS A 97 3.52 -0.96 -5.22
C CYS A 97 2.53 -1.80 -4.40
N LEU A 98 1.37 -1.24 -4.03
CA LEU A 98 0.31 -1.98 -3.35
C LEU A 98 -0.08 -3.25 -4.14
N GLN A 99 -0.35 -3.11 -5.44
CA GLN A 99 -0.70 -4.26 -6.29
C GLN A 99 0.41 -5.30 -6.37
N ARG A 100 1.67 -4.85 -6.40
CA ARG A 100 2.85 -5.72 -6.44
C ARG A 100 3.00 -6.52 -5.15
N PHE A 101 2.95 -5.86 -3.99
CA PHE A 101 3.12 -6.52 -2.69
C PHE A 101 1.95 -7.41 -2.32
N TYR A 102 0.71 -7.00 -2.63
CA TYR A 102 -0.50 -7.74 -2.25
C TYR A 102 -1.09 -8.62 -3.37
N GLY A 103 -0.53 -8.55 -4.57
CA GLY A 103 -0.97 -9.29 -5.76
C GLY A 103 0.05 -10.30 -6.27
N GLU A 104 -0.33 -11.00 -7.35
CA GLU A 104 0.44 -12.12 -7.92
C GLU A 104 0.82 -11.88 -9.39
N ALA A 105 0.74 -10.64 -9.86
CA ALA A 105 0.94 -10.27 -11.27
C ALA A 105 2.30 -10.69 -11.84
N GLU A 106 3.32 -10.86 -11.00
CA GLU A 106 4.70 -11.20 -11.40
C GLU A 106 5.09 -12.66 -11.09
N GLY A 107 4.10 -13.53 -10.93
CA GLY A 107 4.31 -14.95 -10.67
C GLY A 107 4.40 -15.32 -9.19
N LYS A 108 4.19 -16.61 -8.91
CA LYS A 108 3.99 -17.15 -7.55
C LYS A 108 5.24 -17.08 -6.67
N GLU A 109 6.41 -17.31 -7.24
CA GLU A 109 7.67 -17.31 -6.49
C GLU A 109 8.00 -15.92 -5.95
N ARG A 110 7.90 -14.90 -6.80
CA ARG A 110 8.11 -13.49 -6.42
C ARG A 110 7.03 -12.98 -5.48
N ALA A 111 5.77 -13.38 -5.70
CA ALA A 111 4.71 -13.09 -4.76
C ALA A 111 5.01 -13.67 -3.37
N ALA A 112 5.68 -14.82 -3.27
CA ALA A 112 6.07 -15.39 -1.97
C ALA A 112 7.17 -14.57 -1.27
N GLU A 113 8.12 -14.01 -2.01
CA GLU A 113 9.15 -13.11 -1.44
C GLU A 113 8.53 -11.83 -0.86
N ARG A 114 7.61 -11.22 -1.60
CA ARG A 114 6.89 -10.02 -1.13
C ARG A 114 5.96 -10.31 0.04
N LYS A 115 5.30 -11.47 0.05
CA LYS A 115 4.49 -11.94 1.20
C LYS A 115 5.34 -12.07 2.46
N LYS A 116 6.59 -12.54 2.37
CA LYS A 116 7.51 -12.57 3.52
C LYS A 116 7.84 -11.18 4.04
N LEU A 117 8.03 -10.19 3.16
CA LEU A 117 8.27 -8.80 3.59
C LEU A 117 7.06 -8.23 4.34
N LEU A 118 5.84 -8.47 3.86
CA LEU A 118 4.61 -8.11 4.57
C LEU A 118 4.54 -8.75 5.95
N GLU A 119 4.80 -10.06 6.02
CA GLU A 119 4.76 -10.83 7.26
C GLU A 119 5.80 -10.32 8.27
N TRP A 120 7.06 -10.16 7.84
CA TRP A 120 8.14 -9.68 8.69
C TRP A 120 7.87 -8.27 9.22
N PHE A 121 7.31 -7.38 8.40
CA PHE A 121 6.91 -6.07 8.87
C PHE A 121 5.82 -6.17 9.94
N ARG A 122 4.76 -6.95 9.68
CA ARG A 122 3.63 -7.11 10.60
C ARG A 122 4.05 -7.68 11.96
N THR A 123 4.97 -8.64 11.98
CA THR A 123 5.41 -9.30 13.22
C THR A 123 6.58 -8.60 13.90
N GLY A 124 7.13 -7.53 13.31
CA GLY A 124 8.33 -6.86 13.81
C GLY A 124 9.58 -7.73 13.70
N ASP A 125 9.62 -8.64 12.72
CA ASP A 125 10.74 -9.55 12.52
C ASP A 125 11.99 -8.78 12.03
N PRO A 126 13.16 -9.00 12.63
CA PRO A 126 14.40 -8.29 12.26
C PRO A 126 14.89 -8.60 10.84
N ARG A 127 14.31 -9.60 10.15
CA ARG A 127 14.59 -9.89 8.74
C ARG A 127 13.95 -8.88 7.79
N PHE A 128 13.00 -8.07 8.27
CA PHE A 128 12.48 -6.94 7.50
C PHE A 128 13.59 -5.93 7.22
N SER A 129 13.73 -5.52 5.97
CA SER A 129 14.76 -4.57 5.52
C SER A 129 14.14 -3.59 4.55
N VAL A 130 14.44 -2.31 4.76
CA VAL A 130 13.99 -1.22 3.87
C VAL A 130 14.70 -1.34 2.52
N GLU A 131 15.96 -1.79 2.50
CA GLU A 131 16.72 -2.05 1.28
C GLU A 131 16.01 -3.10 0.40
N LYS A 132 15.60 -4.23 0.98
CA LYS A 132 14.82 -5.25 0.25
C LYS A 132 13.46 -4.73 -0.21
N LEU A 133 12.81 -3.90 0.60
CA LEU A 133 11.56 -3.23 0.22
C LEU A 133 11.77 -2.34 -1.01
N MET A 134 12.84 -1.54 -1.04
CA MET A 134 13.22 -0.71 -2.18
C MET A 134 13.48 -1.55 -3.43
N GLU A 135 14.30 -2.59 -3.31
CA GLU A 135 14.63 -3.49 -4.43
C GLU A 135 13.37 -4.12 -5.04
N GLU A 136 12.43 -4.56 -4.22
CA GLU A 136 11.17 -5.13 -4.71
C GLU A 136 10.24 -4.07 -5.31
N ALA A 137 10.27 -2.83 -4.80
CA ALA A 137 9.46 -1.73 -5.31
C ALA A 137 9.99 -1.18 -6.66
N GLU A 138 11.31 -1.05 -6.81
CA GLU A 138 11.96 -0.46 -8.00
C GLU A 138 12.02 -1.40 -9.20
N ARG A 139 11.79 -2.70 -9.03
CA ARG A 139 11.70 -3.69 -10.12
C ARG A 139 10.47 -3.54 -11.02
N ILE A 140 9.91 -2.32 -11.10
CA ILE A 140 8.90 -1.94 -12.09
C ILE A 140 9.60 -1.85 -13.45
N GLY A 141 9.65 -2.99 -14.14
CA GLY A 141 10.26 -3.15 -15.47
C GLY A 141 9.89 -4.49 -16.10
#